data_AF-A0A925YLW0-F1
#
_entry.id   AF-A0A925YLW0-F1
#
_cell.length_a   1.000
_cell.length_b   1.000
_cell.length_c   1.000
_cell.angle_alpha   90.00
_cell.angle_beta   90.00
_cell.angle_gamma   90.00
#
_symmetry.space_group_name_H-M   'P 1'
#
loop_
_entity.id
_entity.type
_entity.pdbx_description
1 polymer ?
#
loop_
_entity_poly.entity_id
_entity_poly.type
_entity_poly.pdbx_seq_one_letter_code
_entity_poly.pdbx_strand_id
1 'polypeptide(L)' 'VITYSLPENGQLSIVLTDIAGRQVSVLFSGSKEKGRYTAPLNTGTLQPGLYFMQVRFNGKK' A
#
# COMPACT_ATOMS: atom_id res chain seq x y z
N VAL A 1 8.64 2.45 -7.57
CA VAL A 1 7.18 2.68 -7.75
C VAL A 1 6.44 1.35 -7.63
N ILE A 2 5.14 1.38 -7.36
CA ILE A 2 4.29 0.18 -7.24
C ILE A 2 3.09 0.35 -8.16
N THR A 3 2.75 -0.68 -8.93
CA THR A 3 1.59 -0.69 -9.83
C THR A 3 0.49 -1.57 -9.25
N TYR A 4 -0.76 -1.09 -9.29
CA TYR A 4 -1.93 -1.83 -8.82
C TYR A 4 -3.18 -1.45 -9.61
N SER A 5 -4.18 -2.33 -9.61
CA SER A 5 -5.48 -2.08 -10.22
C SER A 5 -6.61 -2.29 -9.24
N LEU A 6 -7.60 -1.40 -9.27
CA LEU A 6 -8.84 -1.54 -8.54
C LEU A 6 -9.93 -2.08 -9.48
N PRO A 7 -10.63 -3.16 -9.12
CA PRO A 7 -11.69 -3.74 -9.95
C PRO A 7 -12.99 -2.91 -9.91
N GLU A 8 -13.20 -2.16 -8.83
CA GLU A 8 -14.37 -1.31 -8.56
C GLU A 8 -13.97 -0.11 -7.69
N ASN A 9 -14.89 0.85 -7.53
CA ASN A 9 -14.67 1.99 -6.63
C ASN A 9 -14.72 1.52 -5.17
N GLY A 10 -13.85 2.04 -4.32
CA GLY A 10 -13.84 1.61 -2.92
C GLY A 10 -12.81 2.28 -2.02
N GLN A 11 -12.86 1.92 -0.75
CA GLN A 11 -11.88 2.34 0.25
C GLN A 11 -10.63 1.48 0.12
N LEU A 12 -9.49 2.12 -0.11
CA LEU A 12 -8.18 1.47 -0.26
C LEU A 12 -7.24 1.94 0.84
N SER A 13 -6.54 1.00 1.46
CA SER A 13 -5.42 1.27 2.36
C SER A 13 -4.22 0.43 1.91
N ILE A 14 -3.10 1.08 1.64
CA ILE A 14 -1.83 0.44 1.32
C ILE A 14 -0.84 0.85 2.40
N VAL A 15 -0.37 -0.12 3.18
CA VAL A 15 0.60 0.11 4.25
C VAL A 15 1.83 -0.77 4.06
N LEU A 16 2.98 -0.25 4.45
CA LEU A 16 4.24 -0.98 4.50
C LEU A 16 4.50 -1.40 5.94
N THR A 17 4.88 -2.66 6.12
CA THR A 17 5.19 -3.26 7.41
C THR A 17 6.56 -3.92 7.40
N ASP A 18 7.26 -3.95 8.52
CA ASP A 18 8.51 -4.70 8.67
C ASP A 18 8.25 -6.19 8.95
N ILE A 19 9.32 -6.98 9.11
CA ILE A 19 9.23 -8.41 9.42
C ILE A 19 8.54 -8.74 10.74
N ALA A 20 8.46 -7.80 11.67
CA ALA A 20 7.76 -7.95 12.94
C ALA A 20 6.29 -7.52 12.83
N GLY A 21 5.83 -7.11 11.64
CA GLY A 21 4.47 -6.63 11.40
C GLY A 21 4.23 -5.20 11.85
N ARG A 22 5.28 -4.45 12.25
CA ARG A 22 5.14 -3.04 12.64
C ARG A 22 4.88 -2.20 11.41
N GLN A 23 3.90 -1.30 11.47
CA GLN A 23 3.62 -0.36 10.39
C GLN A 23 4.75 0.67 10.28
N VAL A 24 5.40 0.70 9.13
CA VAL A 24 6.55 1.57 8.82
C VAL A 24 6.09 2.80 8.06
N SER A 25 5.11 2.65 7.16
CA SER A 25 4.60 3.77 6.37
C SER A 25 3.20 3.48 5.83
N VAL A 26 2.41 4.52 5.63
CA VAL A 26 1.15 4.46 4.88
C VAL A 26 1.40 5.04 3.50
N LEU A 27 1.32 4.21 2.46
CA LEU A 27 1.53 4.64 1.07
C LEU A 27 0.27 5.29 0.48
N PHE A 28 -0.90 4.82 0.91
CA PHE A 28 -2.19 5.40 0.54
C PHE A 28 -3.25 5.00 1.56
N SER A 29 -4.18 5.89 1.88
CA SER A 29 -5.39 5.57 2.64
C SER A 29 -6.51 6.52 2.23
N GLY A 30 -7.57 6.00 1.61
CA GLY A 30 -8.69 6.82 1.13
C GLY A 30 -9.58 6.10 0.13
N SER A 31 -10.62 6.79 -0.34
CA SER A 31 -11.44 6.34 -1.46
C SER A 31 -10.67 6.45 -2.78
N LYS A 32 -10.86 5.46 -3.64
CA LYS A 32 -10.25 5.44 -4.98
C LYS A 32 -11.18 4.79 -5.99
N GLU A 33 -11.15 5.29 -7.21
CA GLU A 33 -11.98 4.78 -8.30
C GLU A 33 -11.40 3.50 -8.90
N LYS A 34 -12.22 2.78 -9.66
CA LYS A 34 -11.79 1.68 -10.51
C LYS A 34 -10.74 2.18 -11.51
N GLY A 35 -9.63 1.47 -11.62
CA GLY A 35 -8.58 1.86 -12.56
C GLY A 35 -7.23 1.24 -12.26
N ARG A 36 -6.24 1.57 -13.09
CA ARG A 36 -4.82 1.24 -12.86
C ARG A 36 -4.10 2.45 -12.31
N TYR A 37 -3.26 2.23 -11.32
CA TYR A 37 -2.52 3.28 -10.64
C TYR A 37 -1.07 2.89 -10.45
N THR A 38 -0.23 3.91 -10.39
CA THR A 38 1.18 3.81 -9.99
C THR A 38 1.38 4.68 -8.77
N ALA A 39 1.81 4.10 -7.65
CA ALA A 39 2.18 4.85 -6.45
C ALA A 39 3.71 4.97 -6.34
N PRO A 40 4.24 6.14 -5.95
CA PRO A 40 5.63 6.25 -5.56
C PRO A 40 5.87 5.44 -4.29
N LEU A 41 7.00 4.73 -4.25
CA LEU A 41 7.52 4.10 -3.04
C LEU A 41 8.89 4.75 -2.79
N ASN A 42 8.98 5.55 -1.75
CA ASN A 42 10.25 6.13 -1.35
C ASN A 42 11.01 5.13 -0.47
N THR A 43 11.96 4.41 -1.05
CA THR A 43 12.81 3.45 -0.34
C THR A 43 14.00 4.10 0.37
N GLY A 44 14.31 5.37 0.07
CA GLY A 44 15.48 6.06 0.65
C GLY A 44 15.35 6.36 2.14
N THR A 45 14.12 6.32 2.68
CA THR A 45 13.85 6.46 4.12
C THR A 45 13.77 5.13 4.86
N LEU A 46 13.88 4.01 4.14
CA LEU A 46 13.80 2.67 4.70
C LEU A 46 15.20 2.17 5.02
N GLN A 47 15.36 1.55 6.19
CA GLN A 47 16.58 0.83 6.51
C GLN A 47 16.68 -0.42 5.61
N PRO A 48 17.89 -0.91 5.31
CA PRO A 48 18.04 -2.17 4.60
C PRO A 48 17.35 -3.31 5.34
N GLY A 49 16.50 -4.07 4.65
CA GLY A 49 15.75 -5.16 5.26
C GLY A 49 14.59 -5.67 4.40
N LEU A 50 13.87 -6.64 4.94
CA LEU A 50 12.67 -7.19 4.33
C LEU A 50 11.42 -6.44 4.84
N TYR A 51 10.52 -6.12 3.92
CA TYR A 51 9.27 -5.43 4.20
C TYR A 51 8.12 -6.10 3.48
N PHE A 52 6.94 -6.04 4.09
CA PHE A 52 5.70 -6.54 3.53
C PHE A 52 4.76 -5.37 3.23
N MET A 53 4.19 -5.37 2.03
CA MET A 53 3.12 -4.45 1.67
C MET A 53 1.78 -5.12 1.95
N GLN A 54 0.94 -4.49 2.77
CA GLN A 54 -0.42 -4.91 3.01
C GLN A 54 -1.38 -3.99 2.26
N VAL A 55 -2.24 -4.58 1.46
CA VAL A 55 -3.32 -3.89 0.76
C VAL A 55 -4.62 -4.28 1.44
N ARG A 56 -5.47 -3.29 1.71
CA ARG A 56 -6.84 -3.54 2.16
C ARG A 56 -7.79 -2.80 1.24
N PHE A 57 -8.74 -3.52 0.68
CA PHE A 57 -9.76 -2.97 -0.21
C PHE A 57 -11.15 -3.28 0.34
N ASN A 58 -11.98 -2.26 0.54
CA ASN A 58 -13.30 -2.38 1.16
C ASN A 58 -13.28 -3.16 2.49
N GLY A 59 -12.26 -2.93 3.32
CA GLY A 59 -12.08 -3.57 4.62
C GLY A 59 -11.58 -5.02 4.57
N LYS A 60 -11.39 -5.60 3.38
CA LYS A 60 -10.82 -6.94 3.19
C LYS A 60 -9.31 -6.85 2.99
N LYS A 61 -8.56 -7.72 3.67
CA LYS A 61 -7.10 -7.88 3.49
C LYS A 61 -6.80 -8.73 2.27
#